data_AF-W5STJ0-F1
#
_entry.id   AF-W5STJ0-F1
#
_cell.length_a   1.000
_cell.length_b   1.000
_cell.length_c   1.000
_cell.angle_alpha   90.00
_cell.angle_beta   90.00
_cell.angle_gamma   90.00
#
_symmetry.space_group_name_H-M   'P 1'
#
loop_
_entity.id
_entity.type
_entity.pdbx_description
1 polymer ?
#
loop_
_entity_poly.entity_id
_entity_poly.type
_entity_poly.pdbx_seq_one_letter_code
_entity_poly.pdbx_strand_id
1 'polypeptide(L)'
;LAAAVALKAMIKGGKFRADNADAEAVKAAAISAVNKVLGVLNFIIRKTVSSNLDKVREAVKGIQYSETTTESTEVSTTQPVTTK
;
A
#
# COMPACT_ATOMS: atom_id res chain seq x y z
N LEU A 1 -9.80 21.50 18.26
CA LEU A 1 -11.12 21.86 17.70
C LEU A 1 -11.40 21.15 16.36
N ALA A 2 -10.59 21.36 15.30
CA ALA A 2 -10.85 20.77 13.98
C ALA A 2 -10.96 19.23 13.95
N ALA A 3 -10.15 18.50 14.73
CA ALA A 3 -10.25 17.06 14.83
C ALA A 3 -11.59 16.58 15.41
N ALA A 4 -12.12 17.28 16.43
CA ALA A 4 -13.42 16.97 17.01
C ALA A 4 -14.56 17.28 16.04
N VAL A 5 -14.45 18.37 15.25
CA VAL A 5 -15.39 18.69 14.17
C VAL A 5 -15.37 17.59 13.11
N ALA A 6 -14.18 17.19 12.63
CA ALA A 6 -14.06 16.12 11.65
C ALA A 6 -14.67 14.80 12.16
N LEU A 7 -14.34 14.40 13.40
CA LEU A 7 -14.89 13.20 14.01
C LEU A 7 -16.42 13.27 14.15
N LYS A 8 -16.94 14.39 14.67
CA LYS A 8 -18.38 14.60 14.81
C LYS A 8 -19.11 14.59 13.47
N ALA A 9 -18.48 15.04 12.39
CA ALA A 9 -19.05 15.00 11.05
C ALA A 9 -19.05 13.58 10.43
N MET A 10 -18.08 12.72 10.80
CA MET A 10 -17.95 11.37 10.23
C MET A 10 -18.79 10.31 10.95
N ILE A 11 -19.09 10.49 12.24
CA ILE A 11 -19.86 9.49 12.99
C ILE A 11 -21.33 9.47 12.56
N LYS A 12 -21.93 8.28 12.58
CA LYS A 12 -23.37 8.11 12.32
C LYS A 12 -24.18 8.93 13.34
N GLY A 13 -25.11 9.73 12.84
CA GLY A 13 -25.95 10.61 13.68
C GLY A 13 -25.25 11.87 14.17
N GLY A 14 -24.00 12.11 13.77
CA GLY A 14 -23.28 13.34 14.06
C GLY A 14 -23.95 14.57 13.43
N LYS A 15 -24.36 15.52 14.26
CA LYS A 15 -24.97 16.79 13.83
C LYS A 15 -24.33 17.98 14.55
N PHE A 16 -24.28 19.10 13.83
CA PHE A 16 -23.90 20.40 14.37
C PHE A 16 -25.16 21.22 14.58
N ARG A 17 -25.17 22.04 15.66
CA ARG A 17 -26.19 23.07 15.85
C ARG A 17 -25.61 24.35 15.28
N ALA A 18 -26.36 25.02 14.43
CA ALA A 18 -26.00 26.28 13.81
C ALA A 18 -27.27 27.09 13.63
N ASP A 19 -27.17 28.41 13.80
CA ASP A 19 -28.22 29.32 13.39
C ASP A 19 -28.31 29.36 11.87
N ASN A 20 -29.46 29.78 11.33
CA ASN A 20 -29.69 29.79 9.89
C ASN A 20 -28.64 30.61 9.12
N ALA A 21 -28.12 31.67 9.72
CA ALA A 21 -27.07 32.51 9.13
C ALA A 21 -25.71 31.78 9.01
N ASP A 22 -25.42 30.83 9.91
CA ASP A 22 -24.13 30.16 10.00
C ASP A 22 -24.13 28.73 9.43
N ALA A 23 -25.29 28.24 9.00
CA ALA A 23 -25.46 26.85 8.58
C ALA A 23 -24.47 26.43 7.47
N GLU A 24 -24.30 27.27 6.45
CA GLU A 24 -23.36 26.99 5.35
C GLU A 24 -21.90 27.11 5.80
N ALA A 25 -21.58 28.04 6.70
CA ALA A 25 -20.23 28.18 7.25
C ALA A 25 -19.84 26.94 8.08
N VAL A 26 -20.74 26.44 8.93
CA VAL A 26 -20.54 25.23 9.73
C VAL A 26 -20.38 24.00 8.84
N LYS A 27 -21.18 23.89 7.78
CA LYS A 27 -21.06 22.81 6.79
C LYS A 27 -19.72 22.86 6.05
N ALA A 28 -19.30 24.03 5.57
CA ALA A 28 -18.01 24.21 4.91
C ALA A 28 -16.84 23.87 5.86
N ALA A 29 -16.91 24.31 7.12
CA ALA A 29 -15.92 23.98 8.14
C ALA A 29 -15.85 22.48 8.41
N ALA A 30 -17.00 21.80 8.51
CA ALA A 30 -17.07 20.35 8.69
C ALA A 30 -16.44 19.60 7.50
N ILE A 31 -16.81 19.95 6.26
CA ILE A 31 -16.25 19.36 5.04
C ILE A 31 -14.74 19.57 4.99
N SER A 32 -14.27 20.79 5.24
CA SER A 32 -12.84 21.13 5.24
C SER A 32 -12.06 20.31 6.28
N ALA A 33 -12.62 20.18 7.49
CA ALA A 33 -12.01 19.38 8.55
C ALA A 33 -11.92 17.89 8.18
N VAL A 34 -13.00 17.32 7.62
CA VAL A 34 -13.02 15.92 7.16
C VAL A 34 -12.00 15.69 6.06
N ASN A 35 -11.97 16.54 5.03
CA ASN A 35 -11.04 16.42 3.91
C ASN A 35 -9.58 16.49 4.36
N LYS A 36 -9.24 17.36 5.31
CA LYS A 36 -7.89 17.42 5.88
C LYS A 36 -7.50 16.13 6.60
N VAL A 37 -8.41 15.56 7.41
CA VAL A 37 -8.16 14.29 8.12
C VAL A 37 -7.96 13.14 7.13
N LEU A 38 -8.81 13.02 6.11
CA LEU A 38 -8.68 11.99 5.08
C LEU A 38 -7.38 12.16 4.26
N GLY A 39 -6.98 13.41 3.98
CA GLY A 39 -5.72 13.71 3.31
C GLY A 39 -4.50 13.23 4.10
N VAL A 40 -4.46 13.50 5.40
CA VAL A 40 -3.39 13.02 6.30
C VAL A 40 -3.42 11.51 6.44
N LEU A 41 -4.60 10.89 6.58
CA LEU A 41 -4.75 9.44 6.66
C LEU A 41 -4.17 8.76 5.41
N ASN A 42 -4.54 9.24 4.21
CA ASN A 42 -4.00 8.73 2.95
C ASN A 42 -2.47 8.91 2.87
N PHE A 43 -1.92 10.04 3.30
CA PHE A 43 -0.48 10.26 3.34
C PHE A 43 0.24 9.25 4.24
N ILE A 44 -0.27 9.04 5.46
CA ILE A 44 0.31 8.09 6.42
C ILE A 44 0.27 6.66 5.87
N ILE A 45 -0.88 6.24 5.33
CA ILE A 45 -1.03 4.90 4.73
C ILE A 45 0.00 4.69 3.62
N ARG A 46 0.12 5.64 2.70
CA ARG A 46 1.10 5.57 1.59
C ARG A 46 2.53 5.46 2.11
N LYS A 47 2.91 6.32 3.05
CA LYS A 47 4.26 6.30 3.63
C LYS A 47 4.58 4.96 4.30
N THR A 48 3.63 4.40 5.06
CA THR A 48 3.79 3.10 5.71
C THR A 48 3.90 1.97 4.69
N VAL A 49 3.05 1.95 3.66
CA VAL A 49 3.10 0.92 2.61
C VAL A 49 4.41 1.03 1.84
N SER A 50 4.80 2.22 1.37
CA SER A 50 6.06 2.43 0.66
C SER A 50 7.27 1.96 1.49
N SER A 51 7.33 2.34 2.78
CA SER A 51 8.44 1.90 3.65
C SER A 51 8.53 0.38 3.79
N ASN A 52 7.41 -0.34 3.81
CA ASN A 52 7.44 -1.80 3.85
C ASN A 52 7.78 -2.42 2.49
N LEU A 53 7.27 -1.85 1.39
CA LEU A 53 7.63 -2.29 0.04
C LEU A 53 9.11 -2.07 -0.26
N ASP A 54 9.70 -0.99 0.23
CA ASP A 54 11.14 -0.74 0.09
C ASP A 54 11.95 -1.84 0.79
N LYS A 55 11.55 -2.26 1.99
CA LYS A 55 12.20 -3.40 2.69
C LYS A 55 12.09 -4.69 1.90
N VAL A 56 10.91 -4.98 1.33
CA VAL A 56 10.70 -6.15 0.47
C VAL A 56 11.60 -6.07 -0.76
N ARG A 57 11.69 -4.91 -1.41
CA ARG A 57 12.57 -4.68 -2.56
C ARG A 57 14.03 -4.96 -2.22
N GLU A 58 14.53 -4.46 -1.09
CA GLU A 58 15.92 -4.71 -0.69
C GLU A 58 16.16 -6.19 -0.34
N ALA A 59 15.19 -6.86 0.29
CA ALA A 59 15.28 -8.30 0.53
C ALA A 59 15.35 -9.10 -0.79
N VAL A 60 14.50 -8.75 -1.78
CA VAL A 60 14.49 -9.41 -3.09
C VAL A 60 15.80 -9.21 -3.85
N LYS A 61 16.44 -8.02 -3.77
CA LYS A 61 17.76 -7.82 -4.38
C LYS A 61 18.84 -8.74 -3.83
N GLY A 62 18.74 -9.13 -2.56
CA GLY A 62 19.68 -10.04 -1.92
C GLY A 62 19.45 -11.52 -2.25
N ILE A 63 18.33 -11.86 -2.90
CA ILE A 63 18.06 -13.23 -3.34
C ILE A 63 18.90 -13.50 -4.59
N GLN A 64 19.95 -14.29 -4.42
CA GLN A 64 20.65 -14.88 -5.56
C GLN A 64 19.80 -16.02 -6.10
N TYR A 65 19.32 -15.86 -7.34
CA TYR A 65 18.74 -16.97 -8.09
C TYR A 65 19.86 -17.97 -8.35
N SER A 66 19.94 -18.98 -7.49
CA SER A 66 20.72 -20.17 -7.77
C SER A 66 19.92 -20.93 -8.82
N GLU A 67 20.10 -20.59 -10.09
CA GLU A 67 19.75 -21.52 -11.16
C GLU A 67 20.58 -22.77 -10.90
N THR A 68 19.98 -23.76 -10.22
CA THR A 68 20.38 -25.15 -10.42
C THR A 68 19.85 -25.52 -11.79
N THR A 69 20.46 -24.92 -12.83
CA THR A 69 20.55 -25.58 -14.12
C THR A 69 21.46 -26.75 -13.81
N THR A 70 20.84 -27.85 -13.36
CA THR A 70 21.40 -29.17 -13.54
C THR A 70 21.73 -29.22 -15.02
N GLU A 71 23.01 -29.01 -15.35
CA GLU A 71 23.60 -29.58 -16.54
C GLU A 71 23.17 -31.04 -16.49
N SER A 72 22.13 -31.38 -17.24
CA SER A 72 21.88 -32.75 -17.60
C SER A 72 23.00 -33.07 -18.57
N THR A 73 24.19 -33.34 -18.02
CA THR A 73 25.24 -34.02 -18.75
C THR A 73 24.60 -35.30 -19.26
N GLU A 74 24.31 -35.37 -20.55
CA GLU A 74 24.04 -36.63 -21.22
C GLU A 74 25.32 -37.48 -21.14
N VAL A 75 25.54 -38.11 -19.99
CA VAL A 75 26.44 -39.25 -19.88
C VAL A 75 25.65 -40.44 -20.39
N SER A 76 25.75 -40.71 -21.69
CA SER A 76 25.49 -42.03 -22.22
C SER A 76 26.72 -42.55 -22.95
N THR A 77 27.70 -43.00 -22.17
CA THR A 77 28.73 -43.93 -22.61
C THR A 77 28.13 -45.33 -22.78
N THR A 78 27.91 -45.81 -24.00
CA THR A 78 28.06 -47.25 -24.35
C THR A 78 28.31 -47.48 -25.86
N GLN A 79 29.58 -47.80 -26.15
CA GLN A 79 30.13 -48.80 -27.10
C GLN A 79 30.05 -48.64 -28.64
N PRO A 80 31.09 -49.18 -29.35
CA PRO A 80 31.31 -48.99 -30.79
C PRO A 80 30.54 -50.02 -31.61
N VAL A 81 29.96 -49.60 -32.74
CA VAL A 81 29.46 -50.52 -33.77
C VAL A 81 30.30 -50.36 -35.02
N THR A 82 31.28 -51.24 -35.17
CA THR A 82 31.74 -51.72 -36.48
C THR A 82 30.57 -52.43 -37.17
N THR A 83 30.32 -52.21 -38.47
CA THR A 83 29.85 -53.24 -39.41
C THR A 83 29.89 -52.73 -40.86
N LYS A 84 30.75 -53.44 -41.64
CA LYS A 84 30.81 -53.69 -43.09
C LYS A 84 31.03 -52.54 -44.08
#